data_AF-A0A520XE88-F1
#
_entry.id   AF-A0A520XE88-F1
#
_cell.length_a   1.000
_cell.length_b   1.000
_cell.length_c   1.000
_cell.angle_alpha   90.00
_cell.angle_beta   90.00
_cell.angle_gamma   90.00
#
_symmetry.space_group_name_H-M   'P 1'
#
loop_
_entity.id
_entity.type
_entity.pdbx_description
1 polymer ?
#
loop_
_entity_poly.entity_id
_entity_poly.type
_entity_poly.pdbx_seq_one_letter_code
_entity_poly.pdbx_strand_id
1 'polypeptide(L)'
;MEKIIDKNKEVLYRLKDLPVSRGTFWYCDIDKSYFPLSKILYQVLENSDLNSILKLVSMFNFDELETAYKKIKPEFYKKREIGYIALIELLEIIIDIKKDGQI
;
A
#
# COMPACT_ATOMS: atom_id res chain seq x y z
N MET A 1 -4.00 10.87 10.48
CA MET A 1 -4.16 10.62 9.04
C MET A 1 -5.60 10.91 8.67
N GLU A 2 -5.81 11.83 7.74
CA GLU A 2 -7.13 12.14 7.21
C GLU A 2 -7.60 11.03 6.26
N LYS A 3 -8.87 10.62 6.41
CA LYS A 3 -9.52 9.65 5.54
C LYS A 3 -10.97 10.02 5.27
N ILE A 4 -11.45 9.70 4.07
CA ILE A 4 -12.84 9.87 3.64
C ILE A 4 -13.41 8.51 3.21
N ILE A 5 -14.73 8.42 3.14
CA ILE A 5 -15.42 7.24 2.59
C ILE A 5 -16.00 7.63 1.23
N ASP A 6 -15.68 6.87 0.19
CA ASP A 6 -16.18 7.13 -1.15
C ASP A 6 -17.62 6.61 -1.34
N LYS A 7 -18.19 6.86 -2.53
CA LYS A 7 -19.54 6.40 -2.89
C LYS A 7 -19.71 4.87 -2.87
N ASN A 8 -18.61 4.12 -2.97
CA ASN A 8 -18.59 2.66 -2.93
C ASN A 8 -18.34 2.13 -1.50
N LYS A 9 -18.39 3.01 -0.49
CA LYS A 9 -18.08 2.71 0.91
C LYS A 9 -16.62 2.27 1.12
N GLU A 10 -15.72 2.63 0.21
CA GLU A 10 -14.29 2.39 0.35
C GLU A 10 -13.62 3.54 1.12
N VAL A 11 -12.75 3.19 2.05
CA VAL A 11 -11.96 4.17 2.81
C VAL A 11 -10.81 4.66 1.93
N LEU A 12 -10.73 5.97 1.73
CA LEU A 12 -9.67 6.65 0.99
C LEU A 12 -8.81 7.46 1.94
N TYR A 13 -7.50 7.36 1.77
CA TYR A 13 -6.49 8.04 2.58
C TYR A 13 -5.90 9.21 1.80
N ARG A 14 -5.73 10.35 2.47
CA ARG A 14 -5.12 11.53 1.88
C ARG A 14 -3.63 11.28 1.63
N LEU A 15 -3.17 11.45 0.40
CA LEU A 15 -1.77 11.13 0.04
C LEU A 15 -0.73 11.95 0.81
N LYS A 16 -0.96 13.25 1.01
CA LYS A 16 0.01 14.11 1.71
C LYS A 16 0.28 13.69 3.17
N ASP A 17 -0.62 12.93 3.78
CA ASP A 17 -0.50 12.46 5.16
C ASP A 17 0.26 11.13 5.25
N LEU A 18 0.62 10.55 4.11
CA LEU A 18 1.24 9.24 4.01
C LEU A 18 2.74 9.36 3.73
N PRO A 19 3.54 8.37 4.17
CA PRO A 19 4.97 8.33 3.97
C PRO A 19 5.31 7.86 2.55
N VAL A 20 4.82 8.56 1.52
CA VAL A 20 5.02 8.22 0.11
C VAL A 20 5.78 9.31 -0.64
N SER A 21 6.59 8.93 -1.63
CA SER A 21 7.34 9.91 -2.41
C SER A 21 6.47 10.62 -3.46
N ARG A 22 6.81 11.87 -3.77
CA ARG A 22 6.17 12.59 -4.90
C ARG A 22 6.40 11.89 -6.24
N GLY A 23 7.54 11.24 -6.41
CA GLY A 23 7.86 10.47 -7.61
C GLY A 23 6.91 9.29 -7.83
N THR A 24 6.48 8.61 -6.76
CA THR A 24 5.53 7.49 -6.82
C THR A 24 4.15 7.91 -7.33
N PHE A 25 3.75 9.17 -7.10
CA PHE A 25 2.42 9.69 -7.45
C PHE A 25 2.50 10.92 -8.36
N TRP A 26 3.50 10.96 -9.25
CA TRP A 26 3.79 12.10 -10.13
C TRP A 26 2.61 12.56 -11.01
N TYR A 27 1.65 11.67 -11.25
CA TYR A 27 0.46 11.90 -12.08
C TYR A 27 -0.69 12.62 -11.36
N CYS A 28 -0.56 12.97 -10.07
CA CYS A 28 -1.63 13.63 -9.32
C CYS A 28 -1.13 14.72 -8.36
N ASP A 29 -2.06 15.59 -7.95
CA ASP A 29 -1.83 16.60 -6.91
C ASP A 29 -1.90 15.92 -5.53
N ILE A 30 -0.75 15.59 -4.95
CA ILE A 30 -0.64 14.88 -3.65
C ILE A 30 -1.35 15.62 -2.52
N ASP A 31 -1.41 16.94 -2.56
CA ASP A 31 -2.02 17.73 -1.49
C ASP A 31 -3.55 17.60 -1.46
N LYS A 32 -4.16 17.20 -2.58
CA LYS A 32 -5.62 17.08 -2.76
C LYS A 32 -6.10 15.66 -3.03
N SER A 33 -5.20 14.71 -3.27
CA SER A 33 -5.56 13.37 -3.72
C SER A 33 -5.83 12.42 -2.56
N TYR A 34 -6.88 11.59 -2.73
CA TYR A 34 -7.24 10.51 -1.83
C TYR A 34 -7.31 9.21 -2.61
N PHE A 35 -6.72 8.15 -2.07
CA PHE A 35 -6.73 6.83 -2.70
C PHE A 35 -6.97 5.72 -1.68
N PRO A 36 -7.53 4.57 -2.09
CA PRO A 36 -7.61 3.43 -1.21
C PRO A 36 -6.21 2.87 -0.94
N LEU A 37 -6.03 2.27 0.23
CA LEU A 37 -4.73 1.71 0.65
C LEU A 37 -4.17 0.70 -0.37
N SER A 38 -5.04 -0.09 -1.00
CA SER A 38 -4.65 -1.02 -2.07
C SER A 38 -3.96 -0.30 -3.23
N LYS A 39 -4.52 0.83 -3.71
CA LYS A 39 -3.91 1.61 -4.80
C LYS A 39 -2.61 2.27 -4.35
N ILE A 40 -2.53 2.71 -3.10
CA ILE A 40 -1.31 3.29 -2.55
C ILE A 40 -0.19 2.25 -2.49
N LEU A 41 -0.47 1.10 -1.88
CA LEU A 41 0.49 -0.01 -1.79
C LEU A 41 0.90 -0.50 -3.18
N TYR A 42 -0.05 -0.63 -4.11
CA TYR A 42 0.25 -1.01 -5.49
C TYR A 42 1.29 -0.09 -6.11
N GLN A 43 1.07 1.23 -6.03
CA GLN A 43 1.96 2.20 -6.65
C GLN A 43 3.34 2.22 -5.98
N VAL A 44 3.39 2.10 -4.66
CA VAL A 44 4.64 2.02 -3.92
C VAL A 44 5.44 0.77 -4.28
N LEU A 45 4.78 -0.39 -4.38
CA LEU A 45 5.40 -1.66 -4.81
C LEU A 45 5.85 -1.60 -6.28
N GLU A 46 5.04 -1.03 -7.16
CA GLU A 46 5.37 -0.86 -8.58
C GLU A 46 6.61 0.01 -8.77
N ASN A 47 6.80 1.02 -7.91
CA ASN A 47 7.99 1.86 -7.89
C ASN A 47 9.15 1.28 -7.07
N SER A 48 9.02 0.06 -6.53
CA SER A 48 10.02 -0.58 -5.67
C SER A 48 10.48 0.30 -4.49
N ASP A 49 9.60 1.16 -3.97
CA ASP A 49 9.93 2.09 -2.89
C ASP A 49 9.79 1.41 -1.52
N LEU A 50 10.80 0.58 -1.18
CA LEU A 50 10.86 -0.20 0.05
C LEU A 50 10.69 0.65 1.32
N ASN A 51 11.22 1.87 1.34
CA ASN A 51 11.12 2.75 2.51
C ASN A 51 9.67 3.14 2.77
N SER A 52 8.94 3.50 1.72
CA SER A 52 7.51 3.79 1.81
C SER A 52 6.71 2.54 2.19
N ILE A 53 7.05 1.34 1.68
CA ILE A 53 6.40 0.08 2.09
C ILE A 53 6.50 -0.13 3.59
N LEU A 54 7.72 -0.09 4.15
CA LEU A 54 7.97 -0.34 5.56
C LEU A 54 7.24 0.66 6.46
N LYS A 55 7.23 1.95 6.07
CA LYS A 55 6.52 3.00 6.82
C LYS A 55 5.00 2.88 6.71
N LEU A 56 4.47 2.45 5.56
CA LEU A 56 3.04 2.18 5.43
C LEU A 56 2.62 1.00 6.31
N VAL A 57 3.38 -0.10 6.32
CA VAL A 57 3.10 -1.25 7.19
C VAL A 57 3.08 -0.87 8.67
N SER A 58 3.98 0.00 9.13
CA SER A 58 3.98 0.44 10.52
C SER A 58 2.81 1.36 10.86
N MET A 59 2.30 2.11 9.88
CA MET A 59 1.25 3.11 10.07
C MET A 59 -0.18 2.54 10.07
N PHE A 60 -0.42 1.45 9.35
CA PHE A 60 -1.73 0.82 9.21
C PHE A 60 -1.88 -0.39 10.11
N ASN A 61 -3.11 -0.73 10.51
CA ASN A 61 -3.36 -1.96 11.26
C ASN A 61 -3.35 -3.20 10.34
N PHE A 62 -3.33 -4.39 10.95
CA PHE A 62 -3.29 -5.65 10.22
C PHE A 62 -4.48 -5.81 9.27
N ASP A 63 -5.72 -5.56 9.72
CA ASP A 63 -6.92 -5.77 8.91
C ASP A 63 -6.95 -4.88 7.66
N GLU A 64 -6.53 -3.63 7.79
CA GLU A 64 -6.39 -2.67 6.69
C GLU A 64 -5.35 -3.15 5.67
N LEU A 65 -4.17 -3.56 6.16
CA LEU A 65 -3.07 -4.06 5.32
C LEU A 65 -3.43 -5.38 4.63
N GLU A 66 -4.00 -6.34 5.35
CA GLU A 66 -4.39 -7.65 4.82
C GLU A 66 -5.45 -7.49 3.71
N THR A 67 -6.44 -6.63 3.93
CA THR A 67 -7.46 -6.30 2.92
C THR A 67 -6.84 -5.68 1.68
N ALA A 68 -5.94 -4.72 1.86
CA ALA A 68 -5.28 -4.05 0.74
C ALA A 68 -4.36 -5.00 -0.03
N TYR A 69 -3.60 -5.84 0.68
CA TYR A 69 -2.72 -6.87 0.15
C TYR A 69 -3.48 -7.90 -0.69
N LYS A 70 -4.58 -8.46 -0.16
CA LYS A 70 -5.43 -9.42 -0.89
C LYS A 70 -5.96 -8.86 -2.22
N LYS A 71 -6.22 -7.55 -2.28
CA LYS A 71 -6.65 -6.87 -3.52
C LYS A 71 -5.54 -6.79 -4.57
N ILE A 72 -4.29 -6.55 -4.15
CA ILE A 72 -3.17 -6.29 -5.08
C ILE A 72 -2.36 -7.55 -5.42
N LYS A 73 -2.31 -8.54 -4.53
CA LYS A 73 -1.55 -9.79 -4.70
C LYS A 73 -1.79 -10.40 -6.10
N PRO A 74 -3.04 -10.61 -6.56
CA PRO A 74 -3.28 -11.26 -7.86
C PRO A 74 -2.71 -10.46 -9.04
N GLU A 75 -2.73 -9.13 -8.96
CA GLU A 75 -2.22 -8.26 -10.04
C GLU A 75 -0.71 -8.33 -10.17
N PHE A 76 0.02 -8.43 -9.04
CA PHE A 76 1.47 -8.60 -9.06
C PHE A 76 1.90 -9.97 -9.60
N TYR A 77 1.21 -11.05 -9.24
CA TYR A 77 1.50 -12.38 -9.80
C TYR A 77 1.19 -12.47 -11.31
N LYS A 78 0.22 -11.72 -11.83
CA LYS A 78 -0.06 -11.66 -13.27
C LYS A 78 1.08 -11.04 -14.07
N LYS A 79 1.85 -10.11 -13.49
CA LYS A 79 2.98 -9.46 -14.19
C LYS A 79 4.13 -10.43 -14.50
N ARG A 80 4.27 -11.52 -13.74
CA ARG A 80 5.31 -12.57 -13.91
C ARG A 80 6.76 -12.05 -13.90
N GLU A 81 7.01 -10.85 -13.43
CA GLU A 81 8.37 -10.34 -13.24
C GLU A 81 8.88 -10.73 -11.85
N ILE A 82 10.07 -11.33 -11.80
CA ILE A 82 10.66 -11.88 -10.57
C ILE A 82 10.79 -10.81 -9.48
N GLY A 83 11.15 -9.58 -9.85
CA GLY A 83 11.28 -8.46 -8.89
C GLY A 83 9.96 -8.13 -8.18
N TYR A 84 8.86 -8.07 -8.93
CA TYR A 84 7.53 -7.82 -8.37
C TYR A 84 7.03 -8.98 -7.51
N ILE A 85 7.35 -10.23 -7.88
CA ILE A 85 7.02 -11.42 -7.09
C ILE A 85 7.77 -11.38 -5.75
N ALA A 86 9.07 -11.09 -5.76
CA ALA A 86 9.85 -11.00 -4.54
C ALA A 86 9.34 -9.89 -3.59
N LEU A 87 8.92 -8.75 -4.13
CA LEU A 87 8.36 -7.65 -3.33
C LEU A 87 7.00 -7.99 -2.72
N ILE A 88 6.12 -8.68 -3.45
CA ILE A 88 4.81 -9.07 -2.91
C ILE A 88 4.96 -10.16 -1.84
N GLU A 89 5.91 -11.08 -2.00
CA GLU A 89 6.25 -12.10 -0.99
C GLU A 89 6.88 -11.47 0.27
N LEU A 90 7.75 -10.47 0.10
CA LEU A 90 8.27 -9.72 1.25
C LEU A 90 7.14 -9.03 2.03
N LEU A 91 6.18 -8.42 1.32
CA LEU A 91 5.03 -7.80 1.97
C LEU A 91 4.16 -8.83 2.70
N GLU A 92 3.98 -10.03 2.15
CA GLU A 92 3.29 -11.16 2.81
C GLU A 92 3.94 -11.50 4.15
N ILE A 93 5.26 -11.72 4.14
CA ILE A 93 6.02 -12.05 5.37
C ILE A 93 5.84 -10.94 6.42
N ILE A 94 5.93 -9.68 6.01
CA ILE A 94 5.80 -8.55 6.92
C ILE A 94 4.39 -8.48 7.53
N ILE A 95 3.35 -8.72 6.72
CA ILE A 95 1.96 -8.74 7.19
C ILE A 95 1.73 -9.89 8.18
N ASP A 96 2.31 -11.07 7.90
CA ASP A 96 2.22 -12.23 8.79
C ASP A 96 2.91 -11.98 10.13
N ILE A 97 4.11 -11.37 10.14
CA ILE A 97 4.79 -11.00 11.38
C ILE A 97 3.94 -10.01 12.21
N LYS A 98 3.29 -9.06 11.53
CA LYS A 98 2.43 -8.07 12.19
C LYS A 98 1.17 -8.71 12.78
N LYS A 99 0.61 -9.73 12.13
CA LYS A 99 -0.53 -10.52 12.62
C LYS A 99 -0.23 -11.17 13.98
N ASP A 100 1.00 -11.67 14.14
CA ASP A 100 1.45 -12.38 15.34
C ASP A 100 1.82 -11.43 16.49
N GLY A 101 1.59 -10.11 16.33
CA GLY A 101 1.76 -9.11 17.39
C GLY A 101 3.23 -8.80 17.72
N GLN A 102 4.16 -9.16 16.84
CA GLN A 102 5.60 -8.95 17.07
C GLN A 102 6.12 -7.57 16.62
N ILE A 103 5.27 -6.74 15.97
CA ILE A 103 5.60 -5.36 15.51
C ILE A 103 4.39 -4.42 15.60
#